data_AF-A0A2N1KQ41-F1
#
_entry.id   AF-A0A2N1KQ41-F1
#
_cell.length_a   1.000
_cell.length_b   1.000
_cell.length_c   1.000
_cell.angle_alpha   90.00
_cell.angle_beta   90.00
_cell.angle_gamma   90.00
#
_symmetry.space_group_name_H-M   'P 1'
#
loop_
_entity.id
_entity.type
_entity.pdbx_description
1 polymer ?
#
loop_
_entity_poly.entity_id
_entity_poly.type
_entity_poly.pdbx_seq_one_letter_code
_entity_poly.pdbx_strand_id
1 'polypeptide(L)'
;MNPKISIDKSITYSLIDEYYEILDNCIDKSLVIDIELPVRFESRSLGIEAIIYQLVITWSRAFREGNIIINLDIKKNPDVTNLYENEILFTIITYSWNRHKILDNKHEIIPRESLKSINADINLKMLKAEILKGNKLLLTSFDHLPKNRGVLPCFEPNGVYIDNEFQLAENLQNSLMKIVNFSNTTKSIYRKLGMNVINIIYELMKNTNEWAKTDENSVPLDPNVRGLYMQFFKKTRKK
;
A
#
# COMPACT_ATOMS: atom_id res chain seq x y z
N MET A 1 13.80 -25.03 3.74
CA MET A 1 13.61 -23.57 3.72
C MET A 1 13.15 -23.24 2.32
N ASN A 2 12.04 -22.53 2.17
CA ASN A 2 11.52 -22.20 0.85
C ASN A 2 12.54 -21.31 0.10
N PRO A 3 12.59 -21.35 -1.24
CA PRO A 3 13.18 -20.25 -1.99
C PRO A 3 12.56 -18.92 -1.56
N LYS A 4 13.26 -17.80 -1.78
CA LYS A 4 12.74 -16.47 -1.44
C LYS A 4 13.07 -15.42 -2.50
N ILE A 5 12.16 -14.48 -2.68
CA ILE A 5 12.42 -13.20 -3.34
C ILE A 5 12.76 -12.18 -2.25
N SER A 6 14.01 -11.72 -2.23
CA SER A 6 14.47 -10.68 -1.31
C SER A 6 14.45 -9.32 -1.99
N ILE A 7 13.43 -8.51 -1.67
CA ILE A 7 13.23 -7.19 -2.26
C ILE A 7 14.28 -6.23 -1.68
N ASP A 8 15.13 -5.65 -2.54
CA ASP A 8 16.17 -4.72 -2.11
C ASP A 8 15.57 -3.39 -1.60
N LYS A 9 16.26 -2.74 -0.66
CA LYS A 9 15.98 -1.37 -0.24
C LYS A 9 16.09 -0.40 -1.41
N SER A 10 17.08 -0.59 -2.28
CA SER A 10 17.39 0.25 -3.44
C SER A 10 16.77 -0.27 -4.73
N ILE A 11 15.49 -0.66 -4.64
CA ILE A 11 14.78 -1.29 -5.75
C ILE A 11 14.63 -0.40 -6.99
N THR A 12 14.77 -1.05 -8.14
CA THR A 12 14.60 -0.47 -9.48
C THR A 12 13.59 -1.29 -10.28
N TYR A 13 13.13 -0.77 -11.42
CA TYR A 13 12.24 -1.52 -12.31
C TYR A 13 12.91 -2.81 -12.84
N SER A 14 14.20 -2.76 -13.19
CA SER A 14 14.95 -3.94 -13.64
C SER A 14 14.96 -5.06 -12.59
N LEU A 15 15.14 -4.70 -11.31
CA LEU A 15 15.11 -5.69 -10.22
C LEU A 15 13.72 -6.29 -10.04
N ILE A 16 12.65 -5.51 -10.28
CA ILE A 16 11.29 -6.05 -10.26
C ILE A 16 11.11 -7.10 -11.36
N ASP A 17 11.58 -6.83 -12.58
CA ASP A 17 11.44 -7.77 -13.70
C ASP A 17 12.15 -9.09 -13.38
N GLU A 18 13.36 -9.02 -12.80
CA GLU A 18 14.07 -10.19 -12.29
C GLU A 18 13.27 -10.95 -11.21
N TYR A 19 12.56 -10.24 -10.33
CA TYR A 19 11.71 -10.88 -9.32
C TYR A 19 10.49 -11.58 -9.93
N TYR A 20 9.90 -11.05 -11.00
CA TYR A 20 8.84 -11.74 -11.74
C TYR A 20 9.36 -12.99 -12.44
N GLU A 21 10.54 -12.95 -13.06
CA GLU A 21 11.15 -14.15 -13.65
C GLU A 21 11.36 -15.24 -12.60
N ILE A 22 11.81 -14.89 -11.39
CA ILE A 22 11.93 -15.85 -10.28
C ILE A 22 10.56 -16.40 -9.89
N LEU A 23 9.55 -15.53 -9.79
CA LEU A 23 8.19 -15.92 -9.41
C LEU A 23 7.59 -16.91 -10.41
N ASP A 24 7.65 -16.59 -11.70
CA ASP A 24 7.11 -17.41 -12.78
C ASP A 24 7.80 -18.79 -12.83
N ASN A 25 9.12 -18.82 -12.70
CA ASN A 25 9.88 -20.07 -12.60
C ASN A 25 9.46 -20.93 -11.41
N CYS A 26 9.10 -20.33 -10.27
CA CYS A 26 8.59 -21.06 -9.12
C CYS A 26 7.15 -21.54 -9.32
N ILE A 27 6.31 -20.76 -10.00
CA ILE A 27 4.93 -21.16 -10.36
C ILE A 27 4.98 -22.40 -11.26
N ASP A 28 5.79 -22.37 -12.32
CA ASP A 28 5.94 -23.47 -13.27
C ASP A 28 6.42 -24.77 -12.59
N LYS A 29 7.29 -24.62 -11.59
CA LYS A 29 7.85 -25.76 -10.83
C LYS A 29 7.01 -26.14 -9.62
N SER A 30 5.89 -25.46 -9.36
CA SER A 30 5.05 -25.65 -8.17
C SER A 30 5.85 -25.56 -6.85
N LEU A 31 6.84 -24.66 -6.80
CA LEU A 31 7.67 -24.44 -5.62
C LEU A 31 7.11 -23.29 -4.80
N VAL A 32 6.75 -23.55 -3.53
CA VAL A 32 6.36 -22.49 -2.60
C VAL A 32 7.55 -21.57 -2.35
N ILE A 33 7.33 -20.27 -2.48
CA ILE A 33 8.35 -19.23 -2.33
C ILE A 33 7.91 -18.21 -1.26
N ASP A 34 8.85 -17.71 -0.46
CA ASP A 34 8.62 -16.64 0.50
C ASP A 34 8.98 -15.26 -0.12
N ILE A 35 8.37 -14.18 0.37
CA ILE A 35 8.77 -12.80 0.02
C ILE A 35 9.42 -12.14 1.24
N GLU A 36 10.60 -11.57 1.05
CA GLU A 36 11.28 -10.76 2.05
C GLU A 36 11.25 -9.28 1.67
N LEU A 37 10.78 -8.44 2.60
CA LEU A 37 10.63 -7.00 2.44
C LEU A 37 11.60 -6.25 3.37
N PRO A 38 12.20 -5.15 2.90
CA PRO A 38 12.98 -4.30 3.77
C PRO A 38 12.09 -3.46 4.68
N VAL A 39 12.56 -3.15 5.89
CA VAL A 39 11.86 -2.22 6.80
C VAL A 39 11.74 -0.82 6.20
N ARG A 40 12.68 -0.41 5.35
CA ARG A 40 12.68 0.88 4.65
C ARG A 40 13.18 0.73 3.21
N PHE A 41 12.49 1.37 2.28
CA PHE A 41 12.97 1.55 0.90
C PHE A 41 13.78 2.85 0.80
N GLU A 42 14.89 2.79 0.06
CA GLU A 42 15.77 3.92 -0.23
C GLU A 42 15.54 4.48 -1.65
N SER A 43 14.87 3.69 -2.50
CA SER A 43 14.49 4.07 -3.86
C SER A 43 13.67 5.35 -3.91
N ARG A 44 13.94 6.20 -4.91
CA ARG A 44 13.21 7.45 -5.20
C ARG A 44 12.46 7.38 -6.53
N SER A 45 12.36 6.20 -7.12
CA SER A 45 11.69 6.01 -8.41
C SER A 45 10.18 6.20 -8.24
N LEU A 46 9.60 7.08 -9.03
CA LEU A 46 8.18 7.42 -8.94
C LEU A 46 7.32 6.21 -9.31
N GLY A 47 6.46 5.75 -8.39
CA GLY A 47 5.51 4.67 -8.65
C GLY A 47 6.07 3.27 -8.44
N ILE A 48 7.30 3.13 -7.92
CA ILE A 48 7.87 1.82 -7.57
C ILE A 48 7.02 1.11 -6.51
N GLU A 49 6.34 1.86 -5.65
CA GLU A 49 5.45 1.36 -4.60
C GLU A 49 4.26 0.59 -5.17
N ALA A 50 3.66 1.10 -6.25
CA ALA A 50 2.54 0.45 -6.92
C ALA A 50 2.96 -0.91 -7.50
N ILE A 51 4.19 -0.98 -8.02
CA ILE A 51 4.74 -2.19 -8.62
C ILE A 51 5.12 -3.22 -7.55
N ILE A 52 5.66 -2.77 -6.41
CA ILE A 52 5.89 -3.64 -5.24
C ILE A 52 4.56 -4.24 -4.76
N TYR A 53 3.49 -3.44 -4.66
CA TYR A 53 2.17 -3.97 -4.33
C TYR A 53 1.72 -5.03 -5.33
N GLN A 54 1.84 -4.76 -6.62
CA GLN A 54 1.46 -5.70 -7.66
C GLN A 54 2.23 -7.03 -7.54
N LEU A 55 3.55 -6.98 -7.38
CA LEU A 55 4.39 -8.17 -7.21
C LEU A 55 3.94 -9.01 -6.00
N VAL A 56 3.76 -8.36 -4.85
CA VAL A 56 3.37 -9.04 -3.60
C VAL A 56 1.95 -9.62 -3.69
N ILE A 57 1.01 -8.91 -4.30
CA ILE A 57 -0.36 -9.39 -4.49
C ILE A 57 -0.39 -10.58 -5.45
N THR A 58 0.34 -10.51 -6.56
CA THR A 58 0.47 -11.62 -7.52
C THR A 58 1.06 -12.85 -6.84
N TRP A 59 2.16 -12.68 -6.10
CA TRP A 59 2.77 -13.75 -5.31
C TRP A 59 1.78 -14.37 -4.30
N SER A 60 1.08 -13.54 -3.52
CA SER A 60 0.16 -14.00 -2.49
C SER A 60 -0.99 -14.84 -3.05
N ARG A 61 -1.46 -14.50 -4.26
CA ARG A 61 -2.50 -15.26 -4.96
C ARG A 61 -1.97 -16.60 -5.48
N ALA A 62 -0.75 -16.63 -6.00
CA ALA A 62 -0.11 -17.86 -6.48
C ALA A 62 0.26 -18.82 -5.33
N PHE A 63 0.74 -18.30 -4.20
CA PHE A 63 1.33 -19.10 -3.12
C PHE A 63 0.69 -18.81 -1.76
N ARG A 64 -0.45 -19.44 -1.48
CA ARG A 64 -1.14 -19.29 -0.18
C ARG A 64 -0.30 -19.72 1.03
N GLU A 65 0.65 -20.64 0.84
CA GLU A 65 1.50 -21.18 1.89
C GLU A 65 2.83 -20.43 2.08
N GLY A 66 3.15 -19.48 1.19
CA GLY A 66 4.33 -18.64 1.31
C GLY A 66 4.24 -17.68 2.49
N ASN A 67 5.39 -17.26 3.01
CA ASN A 67 5.48 -16.34 4.15
C ASN A 67 5.95 -14.96 3.71
N ILE A 68 5.48 -13.93 4.42
CA ILE A 68 6.06 -12.58 4.35
C ILE A 68 7.13 -12.48 5.43
N ILE A 69 8.35 -12.20 5.03
CA ILE A 69 9.49 -11.96 5.90
C ILE A 69 9.75 -10.46 5.91
N ILE A 70 9.80 -9.85 7.09
CA ILE A 70 10.22 -8.45 7.24
C ILE A 70 11.66 -8.45 7.74
N ASN A 71 12.53 -7.69 7.08
CA ASN A 71 13.94 -7.61 7.44
C ASN A 71 14.19 -6.77 8.72
N LEU A 72 13.69 -7.29 9.84
CA LEU A 72 13.87 -6.79 11.21
C LEU A 72 14.26 -7.94 12.14
N ASP A 73 14.82 -7.60 13.30
CA ASP A 73 15.09 -8.53 14.39
C ASP A 73 14.17 -8.16 15.57
N ILE A 74 13.10 -8.94 15.77
CA ILE A 74 12.05 -8.61 16.75
C ILE A 74 12.54 -8.79 18.19
N LYS A 75 13.53 -9.68 18.42
CA LYS A 75 14.11 -9.91 19.74
C LYS A 75 14.96 -8.71 20.17
N LYS A 76 15.65 -8.06 19.22
CA LYS A 76 16.41 -6.83 19.49
C LYS A 76 15.56 -5.56 19.46
N ASN A 77 14.55 -5.52 18.60
CA ASN A 77 13.66 -4.37 18.42
C ASN A 77 12.20 -4.81 18.56
N PRO A 78 11.74 -5.09 19.80
CA PRO A 78 10.38 -5.54 20.04
C PRO A 78 9.33 -4.47 19.72
N ASP A 79 9.74 -3.20 19.72
CA ASP A 79 8.89 -2.10 19.32
C ASP A 79 8.83 -1.97 17.79
N VAL A 80 7.73 -2.43 17.22
CA VAL A 80 7.41 -2.34 15.79
C VAL A 80 6.73 -1.02 15.41
N THR A 81 6.67 -0.03 16.30
CA THR A 81 5.98 1.26 16.03
C THR A 81 6.57 1.98 14.82
N ASN A 82 7.88 1.85 14.58
CA ASN A 82 8.54 2.47 13.42
C ASN A 82 8.45 1.64 12.13
N LEU A 83 7.83 0.45 12.16
CA LEU A 83 7.69 -0.41 10.99
C LEU A 83 6.98 0.32 9.84
N TYR A 84 5.94 1.07 10.17
CA TYR A 84 5.12 1.80 9.20
C TYR A 84 5.59 3.22 8.92
N GLU A 85 6.82 3.56 9.30
CA GLU A 85 7.50 4.65 8.59
C GLU A 85 7.64 4.34 7.10
N ASN A 86 7.65 3.06 6.74
CA ASN A 86 7.40 2.58 5.40
C ASN A 86 5.90 2.24 5.25
N GLU A 87 5.13 3.18 4.69
CA GLU A 87 3.68 3.05 4.60
C GLU A 87 3.24 1.85 3.74
N ILE A 88 4.10 1.39 2.83
CA ILE A 88 3.86 0.21 1.99
C ILE A 88 3.67 -1.06 2.81
N LEU A 89 4.43 -1.19 3.89
CA LEU A 89 4.37 -2.37 4.74
C LEU A 89 3.00 -2.49 5.42
N PHE A 90 2.34 -1.37 5.72
CA PHE A 90 1.01 -1.39 6.33
C PHE A 90 0.01 -2.07 5.40
N THR A 91 -0.01 -1.68 4.12
CA THR A 91 -0.93 -2.26 3.13
C THR A 91 -0.62 -3.74 2.89
N ILE A 92 0.66 -4.11 2.74
CA ILE A 92 1.06 -5.51 2.52
C ILE A 92 0.71 -6.39 3.72
N ILE A 93 1.03 -5.96 4.94
CA ILE A 93 0.76 -6.71 6.17
C ILE A 93 -0.74 -6.86 6.38
N THR A 94 -1.50 -5.78 6.15
CA THR A 94 -2.97 -5.81 6.29
C THR A 94 -3.60 -6.76 5.27
N TYR A 95 -3.16 -6.69 4.00
CA TYR A 95 -3.57 -7.61 2.94
C TYR A 95 -3.27 -9.07 3.27
N SER A 96 -2.10 -9.33 3.86
CA SER A 96 -1.61 -10.68 4.16
C SER A 96 -2.13 -11.24 5.49
N TRP A 97 -2.85 -10.44 6.28
CA TRP A 97 -3.10 -10.68 7.70
C TRP A 97 -3.70 -12.06 8.01
N ASN A 98 -4.62 -12.54 7.17
CA ASN A 98 -5.31 -13.82 7.36
C ASN A 98 -4.79 -14.95 6.47
N ARG A 99 -3.84 -14.66 5.56
CA ARG A 99 -3.36 -15.62 4.56
C ARG A 99 -1.96 -16.13 4.81
N HIS A 100 -1.06 -15.24 5.24
CA HIS A 100 0.35 -15.56 5.35
C HIS A 100 0.82 -15.41 6.80
N LYS A 101 1.89 -16.14 7.15
CA LYS A 101 2.64 -15.81 8.37
C LYS A 101 3.51 -14.60 8.09
N ILE A 102 3.57 -13.71 9.07
CA ILE A 102 4.48 -12.56 9.07
C ILE A 102 5.65 -12.92 9.97
N LEU A 103 6.83 -13.05 9.39
CA LEU A 103 8.05 -13.49 10.05
C LEU A 103 9.08 -12.36 10.10
N ASP A 104 10.01 -12.43 11.04
CA ASP A 104 11.20 -11.59 11.09
C ASP A 104 12.36 -12.21 10.28
N ASN A 105 13.52 -11.55 10.22
CA ASN A 105 14.67 -12.06 9.47
C ASN A 105 15.33 -13.32 10.08
N LYS A 106 14.92 -13.72 11.29
CA LYS A 106 15.28 -14.97 11.96
C LYS A 106 14.21 -16.04 11.80
N HIS A 107 13.18 -15.77 10.99
CA HIS A 107 12.03 -16.65 10.74
C HIS A 107 11.16 -16.88 11.98
N GLU A 108 11.25 -15.98 12.96
CA GLU A 108 10.37 -15.95 14.12
C GLU A 108 9.07 -15.24 13.75
N ILE A 109 7.94 -15.74 14.24
CA ILE A 109 6.64 -15.11 13.98
C ILE A 109 6.58 -13.76 14.69
N ILE A 110 6.28 -12.70 13.94
CA ILE A 110 5.99 -11.39 14.52
C ILE A 110 4.59 -11.46 15.17
N PRO A 111 4.47 -11.27 16.50
CA PRO A 111 3.19 -11.41 17.18
C PRO A 111 2.17 -10.40 16.66
N ARG A 112 0.97 -10.86 16.30
CA ARG A 112 -0.09 -9.96 15.78
C ARG A 112 -0.45 -8.86 16.77
N GLU A 113 -0.36 -9.14 18.07
CA GLU A 113 -0.60 -8.21 19.17
C GLU A 113 0.29 -6.98 19.08
N SER A 114 1.55 -7.15 18.66
CA SER A 114 2.50 -6.05 18.47
C SER A 114 2.08 -5.11 17.33
N LEU A 115 1.39 -5.63 16.31
CA LEU A 115 0.95 -4.88 15.13
C LEU A 115 -0.47 -4.31 15.28
N LYS A 116 -1.33 -4.92 16.12
CA LYS A 116 -2.76 -4.56 16.24
C LYS A 116 -2.98 -3.09 16.60
N SER A 117 -2.25 -2.57 17.59
CA SER A 117 -2.45 -1.20 18.08
C SER A 117 -2.09 -0.18 17.01
N ILE A 118 -0.92 -0.34 16.37
CA ILE A 118 -0.49 0.58 15.33
C ILE A 118 -1.31 0.43 14.04
N ASN A 119 -1.73 -0.77 13.67
CA ASN A 119 -2.66 -0.97 12.54
C ASN A 119 -3.98 -0.25 12.77
N ALA A 120 -4.50 -0.27 14.00
CA ALA A 120 -5.73 0.43 14.34
C ALA A 120 -5.58 1.96 14.25
N ASP A 121 -4.44 2.52 14.69
CA ASP A 121 -4.16 3.97 14.55
C ASP A 121 -4.08 4.40 13.08
N ILE A 122 -3.32 3.65 12.26
CA ILE A 122 -3.20 3.93 10.83
C ILE A 122 -4.56 3.81 10.13
N ASN A 123 -5.32 2.75 10.45
CA ASN A 123 -6.65 2.58 9.90
C ASN A 123 -7.60 3.72 10.29
N LEU A 124 -7.56 4.17 11.54
CA LEU A 124 -8.37 5.30 11.97
C LEU A 124 -8.03 6.59 11.22
N LYS A 125 -6.74 6.83 10.95
CA LYS A 125 -6.29 7.96 10.12
C LYS A 125 -6.82 7.83 8.70
N MET A 126 -6.69 6.67 8.07
CA MET A 126 -7.21 6.45 6.71
C MET A 126 -8.74 6.61 6.62
N LEU A 127 -9.50 6.12 7.62
CA LEU A 127 -10.95 6.31 7.67
C LEU A 127 -11.36 7.79 7.72
N LYS A 128 -10.51 8.64 8.29
CA LYS A 128 -10.65 10.11 8.33
C LYS A 128 -9.96 10.82 7.16
N ALA A 129 -9.44 10.05 6.20
CA ALA A 129 -8.57 10.49 5.13
C ALA A 129 -7.34 11.28 5.59
N GLU A 130 -6.85 11.11 6.81
CA GLU A 130 -5.75 11.88 7.37
C GLU A 130 -4.37 11.43 6.84
N ILE A 131 -3.43 12.38 6.80
CA ILE A 131 -2.03 12.08 6.49
C ILE A 131 -1.41 11.19 7.58
N LEU A 132 -0.63 10.18 7.19
CA LEU A 132 0.07 9.32 8.15
C LEU A 132 1.31 10.02 8.69
N LYS A 133 2.21 10.44 7.78
CA LYS A 133 3.45 11.14 8.11
C LYS A 133 3.91 12.02 6.96
N GLY A 134 4.52 13.15 7.30
CA GLY A 134 5.18 14.03 6.34
C GLY A 134 4.23 14.55 5.26
N ASN A 135 4.52 14.20 4.02
CA ASN A 135 3.90 14.76 2.82
C ASN A 135 3.29 13.69 1.92
N LYS A 136 2.82 12.64 2.58
CA LYS A 136 2.29 11.43 1.97
C LYS A 136 0.88 11.19 2.47
N LEU A 137 0.03 10.73 1.56
CA LEU A 137 -1.32 10.30 1.86
C LEU A 137 -1.47 8.86 1.35
N LEU A 138 -1.74 7.94 2.26
CA LEU A 138 -2.10 6.57 1.95
C LEU A 138 -3.59 6.40 2.27
N LEU A 139 -4.38 6.01 1.28
CA LEU A 139 -5.80 5.69 1.42
C LEU A 139 -6.04 4.36 0.75
N THR A 140 -6.18 3.30 1.53
CA THR A 140 -6.36 1.95 1.01
C THR A 140 -7.64 1.33 1.54
N SER A 141 -8.49 0.86 0.62
CA SER A 141 -9.62 -0.01 0.88
C SER A 141 -9.19 -1.49 0.76
N PHE A 142 -9.64 -2.31 1.70
CA PHE A 142 -9.39 -3.74 1.78
C PHE A 142 -10.72 -4.49 1.71
N ASP A 143 -11.08 -5.01 0.53
CA ASP A 143 -12.41 -5.59 0.28
C ASP A 143 -12.67 -6.86 1.09
N HIS A 144 -11.59 -7.52 1.55
CA HIS A 144 -11.63 -8.73 2.37
C HIS A 144 -11.79 -8.45 3.87
N LEU A 145 -11.76 -7.17 4.30
CA LEU A 145 -12.03 -6.77 5.67
C LEU A 145 -13.50 -6.36 5.85
N PRO A 146 -14.03 -6.40 7.09
CA PRO A 146 -15.37 -5.88 7.36
C PRO A 146 -15.53 -4.43 6.90
N LYS A 147 -16.71 -4.07 6.36
CA LYS A 147 -16.96 -2.74 5.73
C LYS A 147 -16.52 -1.55 6.60
N ASN A 148 -16.73 -1.60 7.91
CA ASN A 148 -16.34 -0.54 8.85
C ASN A 148 -14.83 -0.38 9.07
N ARG A 149 -14.01 -1.27 8.50
CA ARG A 149 -12.55 -1.24 8.57
C ARG A 149 -11.89 -1.30 7.19
N GLY A 150 -12.53 -1.95 6.23
CA GLY A 150 -12.00 -2.18 4.88
C GLY A 150 -12.46 -1.16 3.84
N VAL A 151 -13.53 -0.41 4.07
CA VAL A 151 -14.06 0.55 3.10
C VAL A 151 -13.83 1.97 3.61
N LEU A 152 -13.20 2.81 2.79
CA LEU A 152 -12.89 4.18 3.15
C LEU A 152 -14.07 5.13 2.83
N PRO A 153 -14.61 5.87 3.83
CA PRO A 153 -15.71 6.79 3.61
C PRO A 153 -15.42 7.92 2.62
N CYS A 154 -14.15 8.27 2.41
CA CYS A 154 -13.77 9.31 1.45
C CYS A 154 -14.00 8.92 -0.02
N PHE A 155 -14.05 7.62 -0.33
CA PHE A 155 -14.35 7.10 -1.67
C PHE A 155 -15.74 6.45 -1.76
N GLU A 156 -16.16 5.80 -0.67
CA GLU A 156 -17.38 4.99 -0.63
C GLU A 156 -18.23 5.33 0.62
N PRO A 157 -18.80 6.55 0.73
CA PRO A 157 -19.66 6.91 1.85
C PRO A 157 -20.85 5.96 1.92
N ASN A 158 -21.10 5.40 3.10
CA ASN A 158 -22.12 4.36 3.32
C ASN A 158 -21.93 3.08 2.46
N GLY A 159 -20.72 2.84 1.95
CA GLY A 159 -20.40 1.66 1.14
C GLY A 159 -20.87 1.73 -0.32
N VAL A 160 -21.16 2.93 -0.83
CA VAL A 160 -21.46 3.19 -2.24
C VAL A 160 -20.43 4.17 -2.76
N TYR A 161 -19.83 3.87 -3.91
CA TYR A 161 -18.84 4.75 -4.53
C TYR A 161 -19.43 6.11 -4.87
N ILE A 162 -18.67 7.17 -4.60
CA ILE A 162 -19.07 8.55 -4.89
C ILE A 162 -19.36 8.71 -6.38
N ASP A 163 -20.49 9.31 -6.72
CA ASP A 163 -20.94 9.46 -8.10
C ASP A 163 -20.38 10.72 -8.79
N ASN A 164 -19.84 11.70 -8.06
CA ASN A 164 -19.32 12.94 -8.62
C ASN A 164 -18.01 13.44 -7.96
N GLU A 165 -17.23 14.18 -8.74
CA GLU A 165 -15.91 14.66 -8.36
C GLU A 165 -15.95 15.73 -7.28
N PHE A 166 -17.05 16.49 -7.16
CA PHE A 166 -17.18 17.55 -6.14
C PHE A 166 -17.25 16.98 -4.73
N GLN A 167 -18.03 15.92 -4.51
CA GLN A 167 -18.08 15.22 -3.22
C GLN A 167 -16.72 14.62 -2.86
N LEU A 168 -16.01 14.04 -3.84
CA LEU A 168 -14.64 13.55 -3.62
C LEU A 168 -13.69 14.70 -3.25
N ALA A 169 -13.85 15.87 -3.90
CA ALA A 169 -13.08 17.06 -3.58
C ALA A 169 -13.29 17.48 -2.13
N GLU A 170 -14.54 17.56 -1.66
CA GLU A 170 -14.86 17.90 -0.27
C GLU A 170 -14.23 16.91 0.72
N ASN A 171 -14.32 15.61 0.44
CA ASN A 171 -13.75 14.57 1.29
C ASN A 171 -12.23 14.60 1.39
N LEU A 172 -11.53 14.97 0.30
CA LEU A 172 -10.06 14.93 0.24
C LEU A 172 -9.39 16.30 0.41
N GLN A 173 -10.13 17.40 0.36
CA GLN A 173 -9.59 18.76 0.30
C GLN A 173 -8.59 19.03 1.43
N ASN A 174 -8.97 18.69 2.67
CA ASN A 174 -8.14 18.94 3.85
C ASN A 174 -6.81 18.16 3.78
N SER A 175 -6.88 16.91 3.35
CA SER A 175 -5.75 15.99 3.30
C SER A 175 -4.79 16.35 2.16
N LEU A 176 -5.34 16.67 1.00
CA LEU A 176 -4.59 17.16 -0.14
C LEU A 176 -3.93 18.52 0.16
N MET A 177 -4.64 19.43 0.83
CA MET A 177 -4.06 20.71 1.25
C MET A 177 -2.91 20.51 2.25
N LYS A 178 -3.03 19.56 3.18
CA LYS A 178 -1.97 19.22 4.14
C LYS A 178 -0.72 18.68 3.43
N ILE A 179 -0.86 17.78 2.45
CA ILE A 179 0.31 17.24 1.74
C ILE A 179 1.01 18.27 0.85
N VAL A 180 0.37 19.38 0.44
CA VAL A 180 0.99 20.45 -0.37
C VAL A 180 1.42 21.69 0.44
N ASN A 181 1.29 21.65 1.77
CA ASN A 181 1.49 22.78 2.68
C ASN A 181 2.97 23.14 2.95
N PHE A 182 3.80 23.29 1.91
CA PHE A 182 5.23 23.65 2.06
C PHE A 182 5.53 25.11 1.79
N SER A 183 4.76 25.74 0.90
CA SER A 183 4.96 27.14 0.55
C SER A 183 3.65 27.75 0.05
N ASN A 184 3.55 29.08 0.14
CA ASN A 184 2.41 29.81 -0.42
C ASN A 184 2.31 29.61 -1.94
N THR A 185 3.44 29.46 -2.63
CA THR A 185 3.48 29.15 -4.07
C THR A 185 2.85 27.79 -4.36
N THR A 186 3.25 26.73 -3.64
CA THR A 186 2.69 25.38 -3.83
C THR A 186 1.20 25.36 -3.56
N LYS A 187 0.74 26.02 -2.48
CA LYS A 187 -0.70 26.18 -2.20
C LYS A 187 -1.44 26.92 -3.31
N SER A 188 -0.86 28.00 -3.84
CA SER A 188 -1.44 28.78 -4.92
C SER A 188 -1.58 27.94 -6.20
N ILE A 189 -0.56 27.15 -6.54
CA ILE A 189 -0.61 26.21 -7.68
C ILE A 189 -1.70 25.16 -7.43
N TYR A 190 -1.72 24.53 -6.26
CA TYR A 190 -2.74 23.53 -5.94
C TYR A 190 -4.15 24.12 -5.98
N ARG A 191 -4.38 25.36 -5.54
CA ARG A 191 -5.69 26.01 -5.67
C ARG A 191 -6.16 26.17 -7.13
N LYS A 192 -5.23 26.27 -8.09
CA LYS A 192 -5.53 26.35 -9.53
C LYS A 192 -5.74 24.98 -10.17
N LEU A 193 -4.99 23.98 -9.71
CA LEU A 193 -4.96 22.63 -10.31
C LEU A 193 -5.69 21.56 -9.50
N GLY A 194 -6.22 21.90 -8.32
CA GLY A 194 -6.72 20.94 -7.35
C GLY A 194 -7.87 20.11 -7.89
N MET A 195 -8.77 20.73 -8.65
CA MET A 195 -9.87 20.01 -9.28
C MET A 195 -9.37 19.04 -10.35
N ASN A 196 -8.33 19.39 -11.12
CA ASN A 196 -7.72 18.45 -12.07
C ASN A 196 -7.12 17.23 -11.35
N VAL A 197 -6.48 17.44 -10.19
CA VAL A 197 -5.97 16.34 -9.36
C VAL A 197 -7.11 15.47 -8.84
N ILE A 198 -8.22 16.07 -8.38
CA ILE A 198 -9.40 15.32 -7.95
C ILE A 198 -10.01 14.51 -9.09
N ASN A 199 -10.16 15.09 -10.29
CA ASN A 199 -10.71 14.36 -11.44
C ASN A 199 -9.84 13.14 -11.79
N ILE A 200 -8.51 13.27 -11.75
CA ILE A 200 -7.60 12.14 -11.96
C ILE A 200 -7.82 11.06 -10.90
N ILE A 201 -7.91 11.45 -9.62
CA ILE A 201 -8.16 10.50 -8.53
C ILE A 201 -9.52 9.81 -8.71
N TYR A 202 -10.56 10.58 -9.02
CA TYR A 202 -11.91 10.08 -9.23
C TYR A 202 -11.94 9.02 -10.34
N GLU A 203 -11.37 9.32 -11.50
CA GLU A 203 -11.36 8.38 -12.63
C GLU A 203 -10.57 7.10 -12.32
N LEU A 204 -9.38 7.23 -11.70
CA LEU A 204 -8.59 6.06 -11.32
C LEU A 204 -9.29 5.19 -10.27
N MET A 205 -9.88 5.81 -9.24
CA MET A 205 -10.60 5.09 -8.19
C MET A 205 -11.91 4.49 -8.70
N LYS A 206 -12.61 5.17 -9.61
CA LYS A 206 -13.83 4.67 -10.25
C LYS A 206 -13.52 3.44 -11.09
N ASN A 207 -12.48 3.53 -11.92
CA ASN A 207 -12.05 2.41 -12.76
C ASN A 207 -11.68 1.18 -11.92
N THR A 208 -10.96 1.36 -10.81
CA THR A 208 -10.63 0.24 -9.92
C THR A 208 -11.85 -0.28 -9.15
N ASN A 209 -12.82 0.57 -8.84
CA ASN A 209 -14.06 0.17 -8.20
C ASN A 209 -15.02 -0.61 -9.13
N GLU A 210 -15.07 -0.24 -10.40
CA GLU A 210 -15.95 -0.87 -11.39
C GLU A 210 -15.31 -2.15 -11.97
N TRP A 211 -14.02 -2.11 -12.30
CA TRP A 211 -13.39 -3.15 -13.12
C TRP A 211 -12.38 -4.02 -12.37
N ALA A 212 -11.75 -3.55 -11.30
CA ALA A 212 -10.67 -4.28 -10.62
C ALA A 212 -11.15 -5.18 -9.46
N LYS A 213 -12.37 -5.72 -9.55
CA LYS A 213 -12.95 -6.62 -8.53
C LYS A 213 -13.00 -8.08 -8.96
N THR A 214 -12.95 -8.34 -10.26
CA THR A 214 -12.98 -9.68 -10.85
C THR A 214 -11.87 -9.83 -11.88
N ASP A 215 -11.51 -11.07 -12.19
CA ASP A 215 -10.66 -11.39 -13.35
C ASP A 215 -11.47 -11.34 -14.68
N GLU A 216 -10.82 -11.68 -15.79
CA GLU A 216 -11.43 -11.74 -17.13
C GLU A 216 -12.56 -12.78 -17.25
N ASN A 217 -12.63 -13.73 -16.33
CA ASN A 217 -13.65 -14.77 -16.25
C ASN A 217 -14.75 -14.45 -15.23
N SER A 218 -14.81 -13.20 -14.74
CA SER A 218 -15.74 -12.75 -13.69
C SER A 218 -15.56 -13.44 -12.33
N VAL A 219 -14.41 -14.06 -12.07
CA VAL A 219 -14.08 -14.64 -10.77
C VAL A 219 -13.65 -13.52 -9.82
N PRO A 220 -14.24 -13.41 -8.62
CA PRO A 220 -13.84 -12.40 -7.65
C PRO A 220 -12.36 -12.50 -7.27
N LEU A 221 -11.68 -11.36 -7.31
CA LEU A 221 -10.30 -11.22 -6.85
C LEU A 221 -10.27 -11.10 -5.32
N ASP A 222 -10.19 -12.20 -4.59
CA ASP A 222 -10.15 -12.20 -3.12
C ASP A 222 -8.83 -12.76 -2.56
N PRO A 223 -8.13 -12.03 -1.66
CA PRO A 223 -8.39 -10.68 -1.22
C PRO A 223 -8.04 -9.67 -2.31
N ASN A 224 -8.78 -8.57 -2.25
CA ASN A 224 -8.53 -7.39 -3.04
C ASN A 224 -8.05 -6.23 -2.17
N VAL A 225 -7.33 -5.33 -2.83
CA VAL A 225 -6.93 -4.04 -2.27
C VAL A 225 -7.01 -2.99 -3.36
N ARG A 226 -7.62 -1.86 -3.04
CA ARG A 226 -7.81 -0.72 -3.96
C ARG A 226 -7.46 0.54 -3.19
N GLY A 227 -6.77 1.49 -3.81
CA GLY A 227 -6.38 2.67 -3.06
C GLY A 227 -5.52 3.65 -3.80
N LEU A 228 -5.18 4.69 -3.06
CA LEU A 228 -4.43 5.85 -3.50
C LEU A 228 -3.22 6.02 -2.59
N TYR A 229 -2.04 6.01 -3.18
CA TYR A 229 -0.83 6.50 -2.56
C TYR A 229 -0.41 7.79 -3.26
N MET A 230 -0.37 8.89 -2.52
CA MET A 230 0.12 10.17 -3.02
C MET A 230 1.31 10.62 -2.19
N GLN A 231 2.35 11.07 -2.88
CA GLN A 231 3.51 11.67 -2.27
C GLN A 231 3.87 12.95 -3.00
N PHE A 232 4.03 14.04 -2.26
CA PHE A 232 4.61 15.25 -2.83
C PHE A 232 6.14 15.14 -2.85
N PHE A 233 6.78 15.26 -4.01
CA PHE A 233 8.24 15.21 -4.06
C PHE A 233 8.84 16.62 -3.97
N LYS A 234 9.59 16.87 -2.90
CA LYS A 234 10.39 18.11 -2.78
C LYS A 234 11.76 17.87 -3.40
N LYS A 235 12.09 18.61 -4.47
CA LYS A 235 13.46 18.64 -4.98
C LYS A 235 14.37 19.27 -3.93
N THR A 236 15.36 18.51 -3.45
CA THR A 236 16.41 19.05 -2.60
C THR A 236 17.21 20.06 -3.42
N ARG A 237 17.24 21.34 -3.02
CA ARG A 237 18.13 22.32 -3.66
C ARG A 237 19.56 21.86 -3.37
N LYS A 238 20.36 21.59 -4.42
CA LYS A 238 21.81 21.49 -4.26
C LYS A 238 22.27 22.86 -3.74
N LYS A 239 22.94 22.87 -2.59
CA LYS A 239 23.66 24.06 -2.13
C LYS A 239 24.84 24.30 -3.04
#